data_AF-A0A6V7IMW0-F1
#
_entry.id   AF-A0A6V7IMW0-F1
#
_cell.length_a   1.000
_cell.length_b   1.000
_cell.length_c   1.000
_cell.angle_alpha   90.00
_cell.angle_beta   90.00
_cell.angle_gamma   90.00
#
_symmetry.space_group_name_H-M   'P 1'
#
loop_
_entity.id
_entity.type
_entity.pdbx_description
1 polymer ?
#
loop_
_entity_poly.entity_id
_entity_poly.type
_entity_poly.pdbx_seq_one_letter_code
_entity_poly.pdbx_strand_id
1 'polypeptide(L)'
;MIFGIGTPLQLDQESVIVGAFAKLIYTLPQNSTDYTEPGVQYKGANSRWNIYKILQNFGNSYGLGGKPCLLRAICEIAAAPFDLRHGLFGQIIQSLLT
;
A
#
# COMPACT_ATOMS: atom_id res chain seq x y z
N MET A 1 3.33 -10.34 -6.71
CA MET A 1 4.26 -9.57 -5.85
C MET A 1 4.84 -10.52 -4.81
N ILE A 2 6.12 -10.39 -4.44
CA ILE A 2 6.78 -11.28 -3.46
C ILE A 2 7.30 -10.41 -2.31
N PHE A 3 6.87 -10.74 -1.10
CA PHE A 3 7.39 -10.19 0.14
C PHE A 3 8.13 -11.31 0.89
N GLY A 4 9.26 -11.00 1.52
CA GLY A 4 10.03 -11.99 2.28
C GLY A 4 10.61 -11.38 3.54
N ILE A 5 10.62 -12.16 4.61
CA ILE A 5 11.34 -11.89 5.84
C ILE A 5 12.28 -13.06 6.11
N GLY A 6 13.55 -12.79 6.38
CA GLY A 6 14.55 -13.81 6.66
C GLY A 6 15.43 -13.38 7.81
N THR A 7 15.77 -14.33 8.68
CA THR A 7 16.76 -14.14 9.74
C THR A 7 17.89 -15.15 9.54
N PRO A 8 19.16 -14.71 9.69
CA PRO A 8 20.28 -15.64 9.62
C PRO A 8 20.27 -16.53 10.88
N LEU A 9 20.26 -17.85 10.71
CA LEU A 9 20.57 -18.77 11.81
C LEU A 9 22.10 -18.96 11.84
N GLN A 10 22.69 -18.71 13.00
CA GLN A 10 24.13 -18.86 13.21
C GLN A 10 24.41 -20.30 13.63
N LEU A 11 24.85 -21.13 12.68
CA LEU A 11 25.24 -22.53 12.90
C LEU A 11 26.77 -22.63 12.81
N ASP A 12 27.40 -23.42 13.69
CA ASP A 12 28.84 -23.39 14.03
C ASP A 12 29.81 -23.63 12.85
N GLN A 13 29.35 -23.99 11.65
CA GLN A 13 30.20 -24.14 10.47
C GLN A 13 29.68 -23.54 9.15
N GLU A 14 28.42 -23.11 9.04
CA GLU A 14 27.87 -22.50 7.81
C GLU A 14 26.72 -21.53 8.10
N SER A 15 26.64 -20.42 7.34
CA SER A 15 25.53 -19.47 7.44
C SER A 15 24.31 -19.98 6.67
N VAL A 16 23.24 -20.36 7.37
CA VAL A 16 21.97 -20.78 6.76
C VAL A 16 20.90 -19.73 7.06
N ILE A 17 20.31 -19.15 6.00
CA ILE A 17 19.25 -18.15 6.13
C ILE A 17 17.91 -18.88 6.09
N VAL A 18 17.13 -18.76 7.17
CA VAL A 18 15.76 -19.28 7.22
C VAL A 18 14.81 -18.09 7.12
N GLY A 19 13.85 -18.19 6.21
CA GLY A 19 12.93 -17.09 5.96
C GLY A 19 11.56 -17.56 5.51
N ALA A 20 10.57 -16.71 5.75
CA ALA A 20 9.21 -16.85 5.25
C ALA A 20 9.02 -15.90 4.07
N PHE A 21 8.46 -16.41 2.98
CA PHE A 21 8.06 -15.59 1.83
C PHE A 21 6.57 -15.72 1.56
N ALA A 22 5.94 -14.59 1.24
CA ALA A 22 4.56 -14.49 0.82
C ALA A 22 4.54 -14.08 -0.65
N LYS A 23 4.01 -14.96 -1.51
CA LYS A 23 3.77 -14.68 -2.93
C LYS A 23 2.30 -14.33 -3.12
N LEU A 24 2.01 -13.07 -3.38
CA LEU A 24 0.68 -12.61 -3.78
C LEU A 24 0.56 -12.85 -5.30
N ILE A 25 -0.18 -13.89 -5.67
CA ILE A 25 -0.60 -14.17 -7.05
C ILE A 25 -1.97 -13.51 -7.23
N TYR A 26 -2.01 -12.42 -8.00
CA TYR A 26 -3.26 -11.75 -8.35
C TYR A 26 -3.86 -12.42 -9.58
N THR A 27 -4.68 -13.45 -9.39
CA THR A 27 -5.57 -13.93 -10.46
C THR A 27 -6.72 -12.94 -10.58
N LEU A 28 -6.52 -11.87 -11.36
CA LEU A 28 -7.62 -10.99 -11.71
C LEU A 28 -8.63 -11.80 -12.55
N PRO A 29 -9.91 -11.87 -12.13
CA PRO A 29 -10.93 -12.43 -13.00
C PRO A 29 -10.95 -11.57 -14.27
N GLN A 30 -11.04 -12.23 -15.41
CA GLN A 30 -11.08 -11.56 -16.72
C GLN A 30 -12.39 -10.80 -16.95
N ASN A 31 -13.27 -10.69 -15.93
CA ASN A 31 -14.60 -10.13 -16.09
C ASN A 31 -14.98 -9.20 -14.92
N SER A 32 -15.53 -8.04 -15.28
CA SER A 32 -15.88 -6.95 -14.36
C SER A 32 -17.29 -7.08 -13.76
N THR A 33 -18.06 -8.08 -14.16
CA THR A 33 -19.42 -8.32 -13.65
C THR A 33 -19.44 -8.75 -12.18
N ASP A 34 -18.38 -9.38 -11.70
CA ASP A 34 -18.28 -9.90 -10.33
C ASP A 34 -18.05 -8.78 -9.29
N TYR A 35 -17.49 -7.64 -9.73
CA TYR A 35 -17.22 -6.49 -8.86
C TYR A 35 -18.23 -5.36 -9.00
N THR A 36 -19.01 -5.36 -10.07
CA THR A 36 -19.93 -4.27 -10.40
C THR A 36 -21.35 -4.78 -10.23
N GLU A 37 -21.79 -4.95 -8.98
CA GLU A 37 -23.22 -5.12 -8.73
C GLU A 37 -23.92 -3.76 -8.98
N PRO A 38 -24.75 -3.63 -10.04
CA PRO A 38 -25.34 -2.37 -10.43
C PRO A 38 -26.42 -1.97 -9.41
N GLY A 39 -26.03 -1.22 -8.38
CA GLY A 39 -26.95 -0.76 -7.34
C GLY A 39 -26.30 -0.40 -6.01
N VAL A 40 -25.09 -0.90 -5.74
CA VAL A 40 -24.35 -0.56 -4.52
C VAL A 40 -23.52 0.72 -4.72
N GLN A 41 -24.08 1.83 -4.25
CA GLN A 41 -23.37 3.09 -4.08
C GLN A 41 -22.44 2.98 -2.86
N TYR A 42 -21.19 2.58 -3.07
CA TYR A 42 -20.17 2.67 -2.03
C TYR A 42 -19.92 4.16 -1.71
N LYS A 43 -20.47 4.68 -0.62
CA LYS A 43 -20.20 6.03 -0.10
C LYS A 43 -18.72 6.15 0.30
N GLY A 44 -17.85 6.44 -0.67
CA GLY A 44 -16.40 6.52 -0.50
C GLY A 44 -15.88 7.75 0.27
N ALA A 45 -16.76 8.65 0.70
CA ALA A 45 -16.35 9.91 1.34
C ALA A 45 -15.80 9.73 2.77
N ASN A 46 -16.30 8.75 3.54
CA ASN A 46 -15.84 8.51 4.92
C ASN A 46 -14.55 7.66 4.99
N SER A 47 -14.30 6.83 3.97
CA SER A 47 -13.13 5.93 3.91
C SER A 47 -11.81 6.71 3.77
N ARG A 48 -11.74 7.64 2.81
CA ARG A 48 -10.51 8.41 2.52
C ARG A 48 -10.01 9.20 3.74
N TRP A 49 -10.92 9.90 4.42
CA TRP A 49 -10.55 10.68 5.61
C TRP A 49 -10.08 9.81 6.77
N ASN A 50 -10.66 8.61 6.92
CA ASN A 50 -10.20 7.64 7.92
C ASN A 50 -8.76 7.18 7.61
N ILE A 51 -8.45 6.94 6.34
CA ILE A 51 -7.12 6.50 5.92
C ILE A 51 -6.10 7.63 6.11
N TYR A 52 -6.47 8.88 5.84
CA TYR A 52 -5.62 10.05 6.16
C TYR A 52 -5.42 10.22 7.67
N LYS A 53 -6.40 9.88 8.51
CA LYS A 53 -6.20 9.84 9.97
C LYS A 53 -5.20 8.77 10.38
N ILE A 54 -5.26 7.58 9.80
CA ILE A 54 -4.30 6.50 10.08
C ILE A 54 -2.89 6.94 9.66
N LEU A 55 -2.74 7.45 8.44
CA LEU A 55 -1.44 7.89 7.91
C LEU A 55 -0.86 9.06 8.72
N GLN A 56 -1.73 9.97 9.19
CA GLN A 56 -1.33 11.03 10.12
C GLN A 56 -0.83 10.45 11.44
N ASN A 57 -1.55 9.48 12.02
CA ASN A 57 -1.19 8.94 13.34
C ASN A 57 0.13 8.18 13.28
N PHE A 58 0.36 7.45 12.18
CA PHE A 58 1.66 6.86 11.84
C PHE A 58 2.73 7.95 11.66
N GLY A 59 2.49 8.97 10.83
CA GLY A 59 3.43 10.07 10.64
C GLY A 59 3.77 10.79 11.95
N ASN A 60 2.84 10.85 12.89
CA ASN A 60 3.07 11.42 14.22
C ASN A 60 3.88 10.47 15.12
N SER A 61 3.59 9.17 15.12
CA SER A 61 4.33 8.18 15.92
C SER A 61 5.77 7.97 15.46
N TYR A 62 6.03 8.13 14.16
CA TYR A 62 7.37 8.02 13.56
C TYR A 62 8.12 9.37 13.52
N GLY A 63 7.55 10.46 14.06
CA GLY A 63 8.20 11.77 14.11
C GLY A 63 8.29 12.51 12.76
N LEU A 64 7.53 12.08 11.75
CA LEU A 64 7.53 12.61 10.37
C LEU A 64 6.71 13.89 10.20
N GLY A 65 6.42 14.64 11.28
CA GLY A 65 5.75 15.94 11.20
C GLY A 65 4.23 15.90 11.01
N GLY A 66 3.57 14.75 11.19
CA GLY A 66 2.10 14.65 11.34
C GLY A 66 1.29 15.17 10.14
N LYS A 67 0.27 16.01 10.40
CA LYS A 67 -0.66 16.54 9.36
C LYS A 67 -0.01 17.38 8.26
N PRO A 68 0.83 18.39 8.54
CA PRO A 68 1.36 19.26 7.48
C PRO A 68 2.25 18.50 6.50
N CYS A 69 3.06 17.56 6.99
CA CYS A 69 3.88 16.69 6.13
C CYS A 69 3.01 15.76 5.28
N LEU A 70 1.97 15.16 5.88
CA LEU A 70 1.03 14.30 5.16
C LEU A 70 0.33 15.03 4.00
N LEU A 71 -0.21 16.22 4.25
CA LEU A 71 -0.91 17.00 3.23
C LEU A 71 0.04 17.44 2.11
N ARG A 72 1.28 17.80 2.46
CA ARG A 72 2.31 18.13 1.47
C ARG A 72 2.65 16.92 0.60
N ALA A 73 2.84 15.74 1.20
CA ALA A 73 3.11 14.51 0.47
C ALA A 73 1.96 14.15 -0.48
N ILE A 74 0.70 14.29 -0.05
CA ILE A 74 -0.47 14.07 -0.91
C ILE A 74 -0.44 15.04 -2.11
N CYS A 75 -0.14 16.32 -1.88
CA CYS A 75 -0.08 17.32 -2.94
C CYS A 75 1.06 17.06 -3.94
N GLU A 76 2.24 16.66 -3.44
CA GLU A 76 3.40 16.31 -4.28
C GLU A 76 3.12 15.07 -5.15
N ILE A 77 2.44 14.06 -4.59
CA ILE A 77 2.03 12.84 -5.30
C ILE A 77 0.93 13.15 -6.34
N ALA A 78 -0.03 14.02 -6.02
CA ALA A 78 -1.06 14.43 -6.97
C ALA A 78 -0.48 15.23 -8.15
N ALA A 79 0.61 15.97 -7.93
CA ALA A 79 1.30 16.73 -8.97
C ALA A 79 2.19 15.86 -9.86
N ALA A 80 2.77 14.79 -9.32
CA ALA A 80 3.61 13.83 -10.03
C ALA A 80 3.05 12.41 -9.84
N PRO A 81 2.08 11.98 -10.67
CA PRO A 81 1.47 10.67 -10.54
C PRO A 81 2.52 9.56 -10.67
N PHE A 82 2.36 8.49 -9.90
CA PHE A 82 3.19 7.30 -10.00
C PHE A 82 3.06 6.70 -11.41
N ASP A 83 4.15 6.77 -12.16
CA ASP A 83 4.23 6.25 -13.52
C ASP A 83 3.84 4.75 -13.57
N LEU A 84 3.20 4.29 -14.65
CA LEU A 84 2.63 2.93 -14.79
C LEU A 84 3.64 1.79 -14.58
N ARG A 85 4.93 2.13 -14.52
CA ARG A 85 6.07 1.23 -14.33
C ARG A 85 6.22 0.75 -12.88
N HIS A 86 5.57 1.39 -11.91
CA HIS A 86 5.68 1.05 -10.47
C HIS A 86 4.75 -0.11 -10.02
N GLY A 87 4.09 -0.79 -10.96
CA GLY A 87 3.22 -1.93 -10.68
C GLY A 87 1.90 -1.55 -9.99
N LEU A 88 1.13 -2.57 -9.60
CA LEU A 88 -0.21 -2.41 -9.01
C LEU A 88 -0.23 -1.51 -7.75
N PHE A 89 0.83 -1.58 -6.95
CA PHE A 89 0.92 -0.82 -5.70
C PHE A 89 0.95 0.70 -5.93
N GLY A 90 1.66 1.15 -6.96
CA GLY A 90 1.67 2.57 -7.35
C GLY A 90 0.28 3.07 -7.75
N GLN A 91 -0.48 2.26 -8.50
CA GLN A 91 -1.86 2.61 -8.88
C GLN A 91 -2.83 2.62 -7.69
N ILE A 92 -2.66 1.71 -6.72
CA ILE A 92 -3.47 1.69 -5.49
C ILE A 92 -3.19 2.93 -4.64
N ILE A 93 -1.91 3.28 -4.46
CA ILE A 93 -1.56 4.50 -3.72
C ILE A 93 -2.14 5.72 -4.42
N GLN A 94 -2.00 5.78 -5.74
CA GLN A 94 -2.57 6.89 -6.50
C GLN A 94 -4.09 7.00 -6.34
N SER A 95 -4.84 5.91 -6.49
CA SER A 95 -6.31 5.93 -6.34
C SER A 95 -6.78 6.24 -4.92
N LEU A 96 -5.93 5.99 -3.93
CA LEU A 96 -6.21 6.31 -2.53
C LEU A 96 -5.96 7.79 -2.20
N LEU A 97 -4.96 8.41 -2.83
CA LEU A 97 -4.54 9.78 -2.55
C LEU A 97 -5.17 10.83 -3.49
N THR A 98 -5.67 10.40 -4.65
CA THR A 98 -6.48 11.21 -5.60
C THR A 98 -7.99 11.07 -5.33
#